data_AF-A0A2E9QK09-F1
#
_entry.id   AF-A0A2E9QK09-F1
#
_cell.length_a   1.000
_cell.length_b   1.000
_cell.length_c   1.000
_cell.angle_alpha   90.00
_cell.angle_beta   90.00
_cell.angle_gamma   90.00
#
_symmetry.space_group_name_H-M   'P 1'
#
loop_
_entity.id
_entity.type
_entity.pdbx_description
1 polymer ?
#
loop_
_entity_poly.entity_id
_entity_poly.type
_entity_poly.pdbx_seq_one_letter_code
_entity_poly.pdbx_strand_id
1 'polypeptide(L)'
;TASLMDYVCPDHHNLESWGDLHPSHNEYTLMQPTIAPLFDTRQFEQTLLNWTEQNDYHTYLSDFWRSKGVNWEQAVHDGFFTHEDLEPKIKSISPLNKDILTFENSSDEIELVIYEKIGLGDGTQANNPWLQEFPDPISRSCWDNYLTVSASTARKLNLKNWNVSNGALNGSIVNIKADNIIIDNVPVMIQPGQANHTVGLALGYGRTKSGKAANNVGVNAFPLLKSKRLSIELVEEVEHEFASIQLHHTMMGRDMVKETTLSDYIKDPSSGNDRVTYPTFKGDLPADKLSLYDEHDLKTGHFWNLSVDLTACTGCGECVIACQAENNVPVVGKEEMRKSRDMHWMRIDRYYSSEMTKDKAKEEDVSAIKMYKEMEVPSENPEVVFQPVMCQHCNNAPCENVCPVAATTHSNEGLNQMTYNRCVGTRYCANNCPYKVRRFNWFQYSENEKFDFNMNDDYGKMVLNPDVVVRSRGVIEKCSMCIQKIQELKLTAKKEGRPILDEEAQTVCASSCSTNAIVFGDANNPESEVSKLKKDERVYDLLDHLNVNPSVFYQTKVRNKS
;
A
#
# COMPACT_ATOMS: atom_id res chain seq x y z
N THR A 1 20.72 17.58 12.04
CA THR A 1 21.21 18.94 11.74
C THR A 1 20.89 19.91 12.87
N ALA A 2 19.62 20.13 13.21
CA ALA A 2 19.20 21.11 14.23
C ALA A 2 19.99 21.05 15.56
N SER A 3 20.28 19.86 16.09
CA SER A 3 21.01 19.75 17.37
C SER A 3 22.51 20.12 17.33
N LEU A 4 23.06 20.42 16.15
CA LEU A 4 24.46 20.78 15.94
C LEU A 4 24.63 22.23 15.50
N MET A 5 23.52 22.96 15.31
CA MET A 5 23.52 24.34 14.84
C MET A 5 23.24 25.28 16.01
N ASP A 6 23.79 26.50 15.96
CA ASP A 6 23.58 27.51 17.00
C ASP A 6 22.15 28.08 16.99
N TYR A 7 21.52 28.11 15.82
CA TYR A 7 20.17 28.61 15.61
C TYR A 7 19.28 27.52 15.00
N VAL A 8 18.09 27.35 15.57
CA VAL A 8 17.05 26.47 15.06
C VAL A 8 15.84 27.35 14.77
N CYS A 9 15.53 27.53 13.49
CA CYS A 9 14.39 28.29 13.02
C CYS A 9 13.27 27.30 12.61
N PRO A 10 12.18 27.19 13.38
CA PRO A 10 11.04 26.35 13.01
C PRO A 10 10.35 26.88 11.76
N ASP A 11 10.23 26.02 10.74
CA ASP A 11 9.55 26.33 9.48
C ASP A 11 8.07 25.90 9.52
N HIS A 12 7.26 26.41 8.61
CA HIS A 12 5.86 25.99 8.43
C HIS A 12 5.78 24.60 7.78
N HIS A 13 4.70 23.86 8.08
CA HIS A 13 4.31 22.76 7.22
C HIS A 13 3.65 23.30 5.94
N ASN A 14 3.71 22.55 4.82
CA ASN A 14 3.15 22.96 3.53
C ASN A 14 1.66 23.36 3.57
N LEU A 15 0.90 22.87 4.56
CA LEU A 15 -0.52 23.20 4.75
C LEU A 15 -0.76 24.51 5.50
N GLU A 16 0.30 25.14 6.02
CA GLU A 16 0.30 26.38 6.81
C GLU A 16 0.96 27.55 6.07
N SER A 17 1.56 27.29 4.89
CA SER A 17 2.32 28.26 4.12
C SER A 17 1.73 28.49 2.73
N TRP A 18 1.99 29.70 2.20
CA TRP A 18 1.82 29.99 0.78
C TRP A 18 3.05 29.54 0.02
N GLY A 19 2.91 29.27 -1.27
CA GLY A 19 4.04 29.05 -2.17
C GLY A 19 3.59 28.71 -3.58
N ASP A 20 4.56 28.48 -4.44
CA ASP A 20 4.37 27.99 -5.80
C ASP A 20 5.29 26.80 -6.08
N LEU A 21 4.84 25.90 -6.94
CA LEU A 21 5.58 24.73 -7.36
C LEU A 21 5.49 24.62 -8.88
N HIS A 22 6.56 24.10 -9.50
CA HIS A 22 6.67 23.90 -10.94
C HIS A 22 6.83 22.39 -11.24
N PRO A 23 5.74 21.61 -11.16
CA PRO A 23 5.81 20.15 -11.31
C PRO A 23 6.20 19.70 -12.73
N SER A 24 5.84 20.48 -13.76
CA SER A 24 6.20 20.19 -15.14
C SER A 24 6.37 21.48 -15.95
N HIS A 25 7.05 21.37 -17.09
CA HIS A 25 7.31 22.52 -17.98
C HIS A 25 6.02 23.28 -18.31
N ASN A 26 6.06 24.61 -18.17
CA ASN A 26 4.95 25.55 -18.33
C ASN A 26 3.73 25.38 -17.39
N GLU A 27 3.76 24.45 -16.43
CA GLU A 27 2.65 24.18 -15.52
C GLU A 27 3.06 24.53 -14.09
N TYR A 28 2.35 25.49 -13.50
CA TYR A 28 2.59 25.97 -12.15
C TYR A 28 1.40 25.66 -11.25
N THR A 29 1.66 25.28 -10.00
CA THR A 29 0.63 25.07 -8.98
C THR A 29 0.90 25.94 -7.76
N LEU A 30 -0.16 26.39 -7.11
CA LEU A 30 -0.09 27.23 -5.92
C LEU A 30 -0.30 26.37 -4.68
N MET A 31 0.66 26.44 -3.75
CA MET A 31 0.52 25.90 -2.40
C MET A 31 -0.28 26.90 -1.56
N GLN A 32 -1.44 26.45 -1.07
CA GLN A 32 -2.38 27.29 -0.30
C GLN A 32 -2.45 26.81 1.15
N PRO A 33 -2.33 27.71 2.13
CA PRO A 33 -2.53 27.35 3.52
C PRO A 33 -4.00 27.03 3.77
N THR A 34 -4.25 25.85 4.34
CA THR A 34 -5.60 25.38 4.73
C THR A 34 -5.86 25.56 6.22
N ILE A 35 -4.82 25.84 7.00
CA ILE A 35 -4.87 26.12 8.42
C ILE A 35 -3.88 27.22 8.78
N ALA A 36 -4.17 28.01 9.81
CA ALA A 36 -3.21 28.95 10.36
C ALA A 36 -2.05 28.20 11.05
N PRO A 37 -0.84 28.77 11.12
CA PRO A 37 0.30 28.14 11.79
C PRO A 37 -0.04 27.71 13.21
N LEU A 38 0.13 26.42 13.50
CA LEU A 38 -0.19 25.84 14.81
C LEU A 38 0.83 26.21 15.89
N PHE A 39 2.07 26.46 15.47
CA PHE A 39 3.18 26.82 16.34
C PHE A 39 3.79 28.15 15.92
N ASP A 40 4.55 28.78 16.84
CA ASP A 40 5.36 29.97 16.55
C ASP A 40 6.51 29.59 15.60
N THR A 41 6.19 29.64 14.32
CA THR A 41 7.00 29.19 13.19
C THR A 41 7.07 30.33 12.19
N ARG A 42 8.05 30.29 11.30
CA ARG A 42 8.20 31.28 10.24
C ARG A 42 8.69 30.61 8.97
N GLN A 43 7.93 30.80 7.91
CA GLN A 43 8.30 30.36 6.57
C GLN A 43 9.71 30.80 6.18
N PHE A 44 10.46 29.90 5.52
CA PHE A 44 11.80 30.20 5.01
C PHE A 44 11.84 31.46 4.13
N GLU A 45 10.94 31.57 3.16
CA GLU A 45 10.86 32.71 2.25
C GLU A 45 10.56 34.02 3.00
N GLN A 46 9.68 33.97 4.00
CA GLN A 46 9.40 35.14 4.85
C GLN A 46 10.64 35.58 5.63
N THR A 47 11.49 34.64 6.04
CA THR A 47 12.76 34.97 6.71
C THR A 47 13.72 35.70 5.77
N LEU A 48 13.80 35.29 4.51
CA LEU A 48 14.60 35.97 3.49
C LEU A 48 14.08 37.38 3.22
N LEU A 49 12.76 37.56 3.10
CA LEU A 49 12.15 38.87 2.86
C LEU A 49 12.36 39.83 4.04
N ASN A 50 12.29 39.33 5.28
CA ASN A 50 12.58 40.15 6.46
C ASN A 50 14.03 40.65 6.47
N TRP A 51 14.98 39.84 6.00
CA TRP A 51 16.40 40.25 5.90
C TRP A 51 16.66 41.24 4.76
N THR A 52 15.82 41.27 3.73
CA THR A 52 15.89 42.23 2.63
C THR A 52 14.97 43.44 2.82
N GLU A 53 14.34 43.57 4.00
CA GLU A 53 13.41 44.64 4.37
C GLU A 53 12.22 44.76 3.39
N GLN A 54 11.70 43.63 2.91
CA GLN A 54 10.56 43.53 2.00
C GLN A 54 9.24 43.17 2.72
N ASN A 55 8.14 43.22 1.96
CA ASN A 55 6.78 42.90 2.43
C ASN A 55 6.59 41.42 2.80
N ASP A 56 5.39 41.04 3.22
CA ASP A 56 5.03 39.65 3.47
C ASP A 56 5.11 38.78 2.20
N TYR A 57 5.39 37.49 2.39
CA TYR A 57 5.63 36.55 1.30
C TYR A 57 4.40 36.34 0.41
N HIS A 58 3.19 36.35 0.97
CA HIS A 58 1.97 36.19 0.18
C HIS A 58 1.79 37.37 -0.78
N THR A 59 1.93 38.61 -0.31
CA THR A 59 1.89 39.79 -1.18
C THR A 59 2.99 39.74 -2.23
N TYR A 60 4.23 39.41 -1.84
CA TYR A 60 5.33 39.22 -2.79
C TYR A 60 5.01 38.22 -3.91
N LEU A 61 4.50 37.05 -3.54
CA LEU A 61 4.14 35.97 -4.47
C LEU A 61 3.01 36.41 -5.42
N SER A 62 1.96 37.03 -4.87
CA SER A 62 0.82 37.50 -5.66
C SER A 62 1.22 38.61 -6.63
N ASP A 63 2.05 39.57 -6.20
CA ASP A 63 2.55 40.65 -7.05
C ASP A 63 3.48 40.12 -8.15
N PHE A 64 4.33 39.13 -7.83
CA PHE A 64 5.19 38.47 -8.80
C PHE A 64 4.37 37.86 -9.93
N TRP A 65 3.36 37.04 -9.62
CA TRP A 65 2.56 36.38 -10.64
C TRP A 65 1.63 37.33 -11.40
N ARG A 66 1.07 38.35 -10.73
CA ARG A 66 0.32 39.42 -11.41
C ARG A 66 1.20 40.19 -12.39
N SER A 67 2.46 40.45 -12.04
CA SER A 67 3.41 41.13 -12.94
C SER A 67 3.73 40.31 -14.20
N LYS A 68 3.58 38.98 -14.11
CA LYS A 68 3.73 38.02 -15.22
C LYS A 68 2.44 37.83 -16.03
N GLY A 69 1.38 38.56 -15.71
CA GLY A 69 0.10 38.50 -16.42
C GLY A 69 -0.82 37.36 -16.00
N VAL A 70 -0.51 36.68 -14.89
CA VAL A 70 -1.37 35.61 -14.35
C VAL A 70 -2.56 36.23 -13.62
N ASN A 71 -3.76 35.70 -13.87
CA ASN A 71 -4.95 36.02 -13.07
C ASN A 71 -4.87 35.26 -11.74
N TRP A 72 -4.38 35.95 -10.71
CA TRP A 72 -4.14 35.37 -9.39
C TRP A 72 -5.39 34.74 -8.77
N GLU A 73 -6.53 35.42 -8.82
CA GLU A 73 -7.79 34.92 -8.23
C GLU A 73 -8.24 33.60 -8.86
N GLN A 74 -8.15 33.50 -10.19
CA GLN A 74 -8.47 32.26 -10.91
C GLN A 74 -7.46 31.16 -10.59
N ALA A 75 -6.17 31.48 -10.56
CA ALA A 75 -5.11 30.52 -10.24
C ALA A 75 -5.25 29.96 -8.81
N VAL A 76 -5.62 30.80 -7.84
CA VAL A 76 -5.90 30.36 -6.46
C VAL A 76 -7.16 29.49 -6.42
N HIS A 77 -8.21 29.82 -7.17
CA HIS A 77 -9.43 29.00 -7.22
C HIS A 77 -9.17 27.61 -7.83
N ASP A 78 -8.49 27.56 -8.97
CA ASP A 78 -8.25 26.32 -9.72
C ASP A 78 -7.08 25.51 -9.12
N GLY A 79 -6.18 26.16 -8.38
CA GLY A 79 -4.98 25.58 -7.77
C GLY A 79 -3.78 25.43 -8.70
N PHE A 80 -3.95 25.69 -10.00
CA PHE A 80 -2.88 25.65 -11.00
C PHE A 80 -3.10 26.68 -12.11
N PHE A 81 -2.05 26.99 -12.86
CA PHE A 81 -2.11 27.83 -14.06
C PHE A 81 -0.95 27.50 -15.00
N THR A 82 -1.14 27.82 -16.27
CA THR A 82 -0.08 27.70 -17.29
C THR A 82 0.64 29.03 -17.49
N HIS A 83 1.97 28.96 -17.64
CA HIS A 83 2.80 30.10 -17.98
C HIS A 83 3.89 29.66 -18.95
N GLU A 84 4.02 30.35 -20.09
CA GLU A 84 5.04 30.01 -21.10
C GLU A 84 6.44 30.47 -20.64
N ASP A 85 7.28 29.50 -20.28
CA ASP A 85 8.67 29.75 -19.96
C ASP A 85 9.53 29.88 -21.23
N LEU A 86 10.66 30.61 -21.12
CA LEU A 86 11.63 30.72 -22.21
C LEU A 86 12.27 29.37 -22.49
N GLU A 87 11.92 28.74 -23.61
CA GLU A 87 12.54 27.47 -24.01
C GLU A 87 14.01 27.65 -24.44
N PRO A 88 14.97 26.99 -23.78
CA PRO A 88 16.36 27.00 -24.22
C PRO A 88 16.50 26.22 -25.53
N LYS A 89 16.81 26.93 -26.63
CA LYS A 89 17.11 26.28 -27.91
C LYS A 89 18.45 25.54 -27.84
N ILE A 90 18.40 24.21 -27.84
CA ILE A 90 19.60 23.35 -27.93
C ILE A 90 20.24 23.58 -29.30
N LYS A 91 21.43 24.18 -29.33
CA LYS A 91 22.15 24.51 -30.58
C LYS A 91 22.87 23.30 -31.19
N SER A 92 23.40 22.42 -30.36
CA SER A 92 24.06 21.18 -30.80
C SER A 92 24.16 20.19 -29.64
N ILE A 93 24.08 18.90 -29.98
CA ILE A 93 24.36 17.80 -29.06
C ILE A 93 25.64 17.13 -29.57
N SER A 94 26.71 17.15 -28.78
CA SER A 94 27.94 16.43 -29.12
C SER A 94 27.68 14.92 -29.10
N PRO A 95 28.19 14.15 -30.07
CA PRO A 95 28.04 12.70 -30.06
C PRO A 95 28.74 12.12 -28.83
N LEU A 96 28.06 11.23 -28.12
CA LEU A 96 28.61 10.54 -26.95
C LEU A 96 29.83 9.72 -27.38
N ASN A 97 30.98 9.97 -26.75
CA ASN A 97 32.18 9.17 -26.99
C ASN A 97 32.00 7.80 -26.33
N LYS A 98 31.79 6.76 -27.14
CA LYS A 98 31.60 5.38 -26.69
C LYS A 98 32.84 4.80 -25.99
N ASP A 99 34.02 5.36 -26.24
CA ASP A 99 35.27 4.89 -25.62
C ASP A 99 35.34 5.24 -24.11
N ILE A 100 34.53 6.19 -23.63
CA ILE A 100 34.40 6.54 -22.21
C ILE A 100 33.60 5.48 -21.43
N LEU A 101 32.81 4.65 -22.11
CA LEU A 101 32.01 3.57 -21.49
C LEU A 101 32.85 2.30 -21.22
N THR A 102 34.17 2.42 -21.15
CA THR A 102 35.05 1.31 -20.77
C THR A 102 34.81 0.97 -19.29
N PHE A 103 34.00 -0.05 -19.06
CA PHE A 103 33.74 -0.58 -17.72
C PHE A 103 35.01 -1.19 -17.13
N GLU A 104 35.34 -0.83 -15.89
CA GLU A 104 36.35 -1.54 -15.11
C GLU A 104 35.93 -3.01 -14.93
N ASN A 105 36.90 -3.92 -15.09
CA ASN A 105 36.72 -5.37 -15.03
C ASN A 105 35.98 -5.83 -13.76
N SER A 106 35.23 -6.93 -13.91
CA SER A 106 34.52 -7.66 -12.87
C SER A 106 35.38 -7.86 -11.61
N SER A 107 34.91 -7.37 -10.47
CA SER A 107 35.44 -7.69 -9.15
C SER A 107 34.60 -8.82 -8.53
N ASP A 108 35.21 -9.66 -7.71
CA ASP A 108 34.52 -10.69 -6.91
C ASP A 108 33.79 -10.10 -5.67
N GLU A 109 33.99 -8.81 -5.39
CA GLU A 109 33.33 -8.10 -4.29
C GLU A 109 31.83 -7.91 -4.56
N ILE A 110 31.04 -7.85 -3.47
CA ILE A 110 29.59 -7.70 -3.55
C ILE A 110 29.25 -6.24 -3.90
N GLU A 111 28.42 -6.05 -4.91
CA GLU A 111 27.94 -4.73 -5.33
C GLU A 111 26.84 -4.21 -4.39
N LEU A 112 26.96 -2.96 -3.95
CA LEU A 112 25.98 -2.28 -3.12
C LEU A 112 25.11 -1.36 -3.97
N VAL A 113 23.79 -1.51 -3.82
CA VAL A 113 22.79 -0.60 -4.39
C VAL A 113 22.05 0.08 -3.25
N ILE A 114 22.24 1.40 -3.14
CA ILE A 114 21.43 2.22 -2.24
C ILE A 114 20.15 2.60 -2.96
N TYR A 115 19.01 2.46 -2.27
CA TYR A 115 17.69 2.74 -2.85
C TYR A 115 16.77 3.40 -1.83
N GLU A 116 15.63 3.89 -2.29
CA GLU A 116 14.58 4.46 -1.45
C GLU A 116 13.37 3.53 -1.39
N LYS A 117 12.81 3.34 -0.20
CA LYS A 117 11.54 2.61 -0.05
C LYS A 117 10.38 3.51 -0.42
N ILE A 118 9.37 2.96 -1.08
CA ILE A 118 8.12 3.65 -1.42
C ILE A 118 7.48 4.32 -0.19
N GLY A 119 7.53 3.66 0.97
CA GLY A 119 6.92 4.19 2.18
C GLY A 119 7.64 5.39 2.80
N LEU A 120 8.98 5.42 2.80
CA LEU A 120 9.74 6.38 3.64
C LEU A 120 10.67 7.31 2.85
N GLY A 121 10.93 7.01 1.57
CA GLY A 121 11.82 7.80 0.71
C GLY A 121 13.22 7.97 1.31
N ASP A 122 13.66 9.22 1.39
CA ASP A 122 14.91 9.68 2.00
C ASP A 122 14.87 9.83 3.53
N GLY A 123 13.70 9.59 4.15
CA GLY A 123 13.48 9.73 5.58
C GLY A 123 13.13 11.14 6.06
N THR A 124 12.82 12.08 5.15
CA THR A 124 12.21 13.38 5.50
C THR A 124 10.95 13.19 6.35
N GLN A 125 10.08 12.25 5.96
CA GLN A 125 8.88 11.87 6.70
C GLN A 125 9.08 10.69 7.66
N ALA A 126 10.30 10.42 8.12
CA ALA A 126 10.58 9.25 8.95
C ALA A 126 9.68 9.18 10.20
N ASN A 127 9.37 10.31 10.83
CA ASN A 127 8.51 10.38 12.02
C ASN A 127 7.01 10.25 11.74
N ASN A 128 6.60 9.97 10.50
CA ASN A 128 5.21 9.66 10.17
C ASN A 128 4.92 8.19 10.51
N PRO A 129 4.11 7.90 11.54
CA PRO A 129 3.89 6.54 12.01
C PRO A 129 3.10 5.68 11.00
N TRP A 130 2.27 6.28 10.14
CA TRP A 130 1.58 5.55 9.07
C TRP A 130 2.56 4.98 8.05
N LEU A 131 3.61 5.74 7.72
CA LEU A 131 4.63 5.30 6.75
C LEU A 131 5.62 4.29 7.34
N GLN A 132 5.86 4.33 8.66
CA GLN A 132 6.65 3.31 9.37
C GLN A 132 5.90 1.97 9.45
N GLU A 133 4.60 2.03 9.69
CA GLU A 133 3.74 0.84 9.75
C GLU A 133 3.41 0.28 8.36
N PHE A 134 3.42 1.13 7.33
CA PHE A 134 3.20 0.73 5.96
C PHE A 134 4.15 -0.41 5.55
N PRO A 135 3.62 -1.60 5.22
CA PRO A 135 4.45 -2.73 4.87
C PRO A 135 5.04 -2.54 3.47
N ASP A 136 6.35 -2.74 3.35
CA ASP A 136 7.07 -2.69 2.07
C ASP A 136 6.36 -3.56 1.02
N PRO A 137 6.07 -3.05 -0.19
CA PRO A 137 5.30 -3.80 -1.19
C PRO A 137 5.94 -5.13 -1.58
N ILE A 138 7.26 -5.22 -1.54
CA ILE A 138 8.00 -6.40 -1.98
C ILE A 138 8.25 -7.33 -0.79
N SER A 139 8.95 -6.90 0.25
CA SER A 139 9.31 -7.79 1.37
C SER A 139 8.15 -8.08 2.32
N ARG A 140 7.15 -7.18 2.35
CA ARG A 140 6.02 -7.18 3.30
C ARG A 140 6.44 -7.01 4.76
N SER A 141 7.60 -6.40 5.00
CA SER A 141 8.07 -6.00 6.33
C SER A 141 7.88 -4.49 6.57
N CYS A 142 7.61 -4.13 7.82
CA CYS A 142 7.41 -2.77 8.31
C CYS A 142 8.29 -2.49 9.54
N TRP A 143 8.36 -1.22 9.96
CA TRP A 143 9.14 -0.77 11.13
C TRP A 143 10.64 -1.15 11.10
N ASP A 144 11.21 -1.29 9.91
CA ASP A 144 12.65 -1.52 9.73
C ASP A 144 13.12 -1.28 8.29
N ASN A 145 14.42 -1.08 8.13
CA ASN A 145 15.11 -1.39 6.88
C ASN A 145 16.00 -2.63 7.05
N TYR A 146 16.53 -3.12 5.94
CA TYR A 146 17.26 -4.37 5.90
C TYR A 146 18.18 -4.37 4.69
N LEU A 147 19.24 -5.18 4.79
CA LEU A 147 20.07 -5.54 3.66
C LEU A 147 19.36 -6.62 2.85
N THR A 148 18.96 -6.30 1.62
CA THR A 148 18.36 -7.28 0.71
C THR A 148 19.45 -8.11 0.07
N VAL A 149 19.29 -9.42 0.05
CA VAL A 149 20.27 -10.37 -0.50
C VAL A 149 19.56 -11.42 -1.35
N SER A 150 20.16 -11.80 -2.50
CA SER A 150 19.61 -12.91 -3.30
C SER A 150 19.70 -14.25 -2.57
N ALA A 151 18.76 -15.16 -2.83
CA ALA A 151 18.74 -16.47 -2.17
C ALA A 151 20.03 -17.28 -2.39
N SER A 152 20.65 -17.19 -3.58
CA SER A 152 21.90 -17.88 -3.90
C SER A 152 23.10 -17.30 -3.13
N THR A 153 23.17 -15.97 -3.00
CA THR A 153 24.22 -15.26 -2.25
C THR A 153 24.08 -15.53 -0.76
N ALA A 154 22.84 -15.51 -0.24
CA ALA A 154 22.55 -15.84 1.14
C ALA A 154 22.99 -17.28 1.50
N ARG A 155 22.75 -18.26 0.61
CA ARG A 155 23.24 -19.64 0.80
C ARG A 155 24.76 -19.72 0.87
N LYS A 156 25.50 -18.99 0.02
CA LYS A 156 26.98 -18.94 0.04
C LYS A 156 27.52 -18.33 1.33
N LEU A 157 26.83 -17.32 1.87
CA LEU A 157 27.22 -16.59 3.08
C LEU A 157 26.60 -17.15 4.37
N ASN A 158 25.91 -18.30 4.30
CA ASN A 158 25.19 -18.92 5.43
C ASN A 158 24.13 -18.02 6.12
N LEU A 159 23.57 -17.05 5.40
CA LEU A 159 22.51 -16.14 5.87
C LEU A 159 21.15 -16.82 5.77
N LYS A 160 20.28 -16.61 6.78
CA LYS A 160 18.98 -17.28 6.86
C LYS A 160 17.88 -16.32 7.33
N ASN A 161 16.66 -16.54 6.82
CA ASN A 161 15.42 -16.09 7.43
C ASN A 161 14.56 -17.31 7.75
N TRP A 162 13.90 -17.34 8.91
CA TRP A 162 13.08 -18.47 9.33
C TRP A 162 11.89 -18.02 10.17
N ASN A 163 10.82 -18.82 10.10
CA ASN A 163 9.63 -18.58 10.90
C ASN A 163 9.82 -19.18 12.31
N VAL A 164 9.40 -18.43 13.32
CA VAL A 164 9.41 -18.85 14.73
C VAL A 164 8.01 -19.27 15.19
N SER A 165 7.93 -19.97 16.32
CA SER A 165 6.69 -20.59 16.82
C SER A 165 5.55 -19.62 17.10
N ASN A 166 5.85 -18.34 17.33
CA ASN A 166 4.85 -17.29 17.52
C ASN A 166 4.28 -16.76 16.18
N GLY A 167 4.67 -17.34 15.04
CA GLY A 167 4.22 -16.93 13.72
C GLY A 167 4.92 -15.68 13.19
N ALA A 168 6.13 -15.38 13.67
CA ALA A 168 6.91 -14.23 13.21
C ALA A 168 8.15 -14.66 12.41
N LEU A 169 8.81 -13.69 11.79
CA LEU A 169 10.01 -13.91 10.97
C LEU A 169 11.27 -13.46 11.71
N ASN A 170 12.27 -14.34 11.81
CA ASN A 170 13.61 -14.00 12.28
C ASN A 170 14.58 -13.98 11.10
N GLY A 171 15.71 -13.31 11.27
CA GLY A 171 16.81 -13.40 10.32
C GLY A 171 18.18 -13.12 10.88
N SER A 172 19.18 -13.47 10.08
CA SER A 172 20.59 -13.18 10.36
C SER A 172 20.88 -11.68 10.39
N ILE A 173 21.91 -11.33 11.16
CA ILE A 173 22.47 -9.99 11.23
C ILE A 173 23.90 -10.03 10.67
N VAL A 174 24.30 -8.95 9.99
CA VAL A 174 25.64 -8.81 9.41
C VAL A 174 26.26 -7.47 9.75
N ASN A 175 27.58 -7.44 9.83
CA ASN A 175 28.35 -6.21 9.80
C ASN A 175 28.77 -5.94 8.35
N ILE A 176 28.56 -4.70 7.92
CA ILE A 176 28.90 -4.25 6.57
C ILE A 176 30.15 -3.40 6.66
N LYS A 177 31.15 -3.74 5.85
CA LYS A 177 32.35 -2.92 5.68
C LYS A 177 32.48 -2.49 4.23
N ALA A 178 32.40 -1.20 4.00
CA ALA A 178 32.60 -0.57 2.70
C ALA A 178 33.62 0.56 2.87
N ASP A 179 34.72 0.51 2.11
CA ASP A 179 35.83 1.45 2.25
C ASP A 179 36.34 1.53 3.70
N ASN A 180 36.26 2.71 4.33
CA ASN A 180 36.60 2.96 5.74
C ASN A 180 35.36 3.02 6.66
N ILE A 181 34.17 2.69 6.14
CA ILE A 181 32.90 2.78 6.86
C ILE A 181 32.50 1.37 7.29
N ILE A 182 32.22 1.23 8.58
CA ILE A 182 31.69 0.00 9.17
C ILE A 182 30.31 0.34 9.72
N ILE A 183 29.31 -0.46 9.34
CA ILE A 183 27.97 -0.41 9.90
C ILE A 183 27.68 -1.75 10.55
N ASP A 184 27.52 -1.72 11.86
CA ASP A 184 27.28 -2.90 12.67
C ASP A 184 25.78 -3.25 12.72
N ASN A 185 25.50 -4.52 12.96
CA ASN A 185 24.17 -5.05 13.25
C ASN A 185 23.10 -4.80 12.19
N VAL A 186 23.44 -4.96 10.91
CA VAL A 186 22.50 -4.79 9.81
C VAL A 186 21.64 -6.04 9.62
N PRO A 187 20.31 -5.95 9.73
CA PRO A 187 19.44 -7.10 9.55
C PRO A 187 19.34 -7.51 8.08
N VAL A 188 19.35 -8.81 7.80
CA VAL A 188 19.31 -9.35 6.43
C VAL A 188 17.92 -9.86 6.07
N MET A 189 17.44 -9.46 4.91
CA MET A 189 16.21 -9.97 4.29
C MET A 189 16.53 -10.65 2.96
N ILE A 190 16.26 -11.94 2.86
CA ILE A 190 16.42 -12.69 1.62
C ILE A 190 15.29 -12.31 0.67
N GLN A 191 15.66 -11.80 -0.50
CA GLN A 191 14.74 -11.28 -1.49
C GLN A 191 14.80 -12.11 -2.78
N PRO A 192 13.77 -12.91 -3.08
CA PRO A 192 13.66 -13.59 -4.38
C PRO A 192 13.62 -12.59 -5.54
N GLY A 193 14.24 -12.93 -6.67
CA GLY A 193 14.35 -12.07 -7.86
C GLY A 193 15.49 -11.04 -7.81
N GLN A 194 16.21 -10.93 -6.69
CA GLN A 194 17.39 -10.07 -6.62
C GLN A 194 18.56 -10.68 -7.40
N ALA A 195 19.29 -9.84 -8.14
CA ALA A 195 20.48 -10.26 -8.88
C ALA A 195 21.55 -10.86 -7.95
N ASN A 196 22.30 -11.84 -8.46
CA ASN A 196 23.35 -12.50 -7.70
C ASN A 196 24.55 -11.55 -7.50
N HIS A 197 25.25 -11.68 -6.37
CA HIS A 197 26.40 -10.83 -6.01
C HIS A 197 26.07 -9.33 -5.86
N THR A 198 24.78 -8.97 -5.73
CA THR A 198 24.35 -7.61 -5.40
C THR A 198 23.60 -7.60 -4.08
N VAL A 199 23.67 -6.49 -3.35
CA VAL A 199 22.89 -6.23 -2.14
C VAL A 199 22.26 -4.85 -2.16
N GLY A 200 21.04 -4.75 -1.63
CA GLY A 200 20.30 -3.49 -1.55
C GLY A 200 20.19 -3.02 -0.12
N LEU A 201 20.39 -1.72 0.14
CA LEU A 201 20.12 -1.12 1.45
C LEU A 201 19.31 0.17 1.29
N ALA A 202 18.18 0.25 2.01
CA ALA A 202 17.27 1.37 1.90
C ALA A 202 17.70 2.59 2.74
N LEU A 203 17.54 3.78 2.18
CA LEU A 203 17.66 5.08 2.88
C LEU A 203 16.45 5.38 3.77
N GLY A 204 16.60 6.40 4.62
CA GLY A 204 15.53 7.00 5.41
C GLY A 204 15.37 6.50 6.85
N TYR A 205 16.18 5.53 7.26
CA TYR A 205 16.14 4.90 8.59
C TYR A 205 17.40 5.24 9.41
N GLY A 206 17.45 4.75 10.66
CA GLY A 206 18.58 4.96 11.58
C GLY A 206 18.72 6.39 12.10
N ARG A 207 17.63 7.16 12.11
CA ARG A 207 17.64 8.53 12.65
C ARG A 207 17.58 8.49 14.18
N THR A 208 18.37 9.34 14.85
CA THR A 208 18.47 9.35 16.32
C THR A 208 17.67 10.47 17.00
N LYS A 209 17.31 11.51 16.24
CA LYS A 209 16.60 12.71 16.73
C LYS A 209 15.48 13.12 15.76
N SER A 210 14.66 12.16 15.35
CA SER A 210 13.55 12.38 14.41
C SER A 210 12.19 12.46 15.10
N GLY A 211 12.04 11.88 16.29
CA GLY A 211 10.79 11.87 17.04
C GLY A 211 10.41 10.48 17.54
N LYS A 212 9.20 10.36 18.09
CA LYS A 212 8.73 9.15 18.79
C LYS A 212 8.64 7.92 17.87
N ALA A 213 8.27 8.09 16.61
CA ALA A 213 8.03 6.98 15.68
C ALA A 213 9.29 6.51 14.94
N ALA A 214 10.37 7.30 14.92
CA ALA A 214 11.51 7.06 14.03
C ALA A 214 12.87 6.95 14.72
N ASN A 215 12.94 7.29 16.02
CA ASN A 215 14.20 7.22 16.76
C ASN A 215 14.69 5.77 16.86
N ASN A 216 15.89 5.52 16.33
CA ASN A 216 16.58 4.23 16.35
C ASN A 216 15.80 3.09 15.65
N VAL A 217 14.95 3.44 14.68
CA VAL A 217 14.30 2.46 13.81
C VAL A 217 15.20 2.20 12.61
N GLY A 218 15.63 0.95 12.45
CA GLY A 218 16.54 0.52 11.39
C GLY A 218 17.93 1.14 11.43
N VAL A 219 18.60 1.07 10.29
CA VAL A 219 20.03 1.35 10.09
C VAL A 219 20.20 2.56 9.16
N ASN A 220 21.15 3.44 9.48
CA ASN A 220 21.44 4.62 8.67
C ASN A 220 22.36 4.27 7.49
N ALA A 221 21.80 4.28 6.28
CA ALA A 221 22.52 3.96 5.05
C ALA A 221 23.18 5.18 4.36
N PHE A 222 22.90 6.42 4.80
CA PHE A 222 23.47 7.63 4.20
C PHE A 222 25.01 7.66 4.11
N PRO A 223 25.78 7.14 5.10
CA PRO A 223 27.23 7.09 4.99
C PRO A 223 27.74 6.32 3.77
N LEU A 224 26.96 5.35 3.26
CA LEU A 224 27.35 4.47 2.16
C LEU A 224 27.01 5.00 0.76
N LEU A 225 26.46 6.22 0.62
CA LEU A 225 25.99 6.75 -0.67
C LEU A 225 27.06 6.77 -1.78
N LYS A 226 28.34 6.89 -1.41
CA LYS A 226 29.46 6.89 -2.37
C LYS A 226 30.11 5.53 -2.56
N SER A 227 29.80 4.57 -1.68
CA SER A 227 30.37 3.23 -1.72
C SER A 227 29.65 2.39 -2.75
N LYS A 228 30.40 1.71 -3.61
CA LYS A 228 29.86 0.84 -4.68
C LYS A 228 29.94 -0.63 -4.33
N ARG A 229 30.85 -1.00 -3.43
CA ARG A 229 31.18 -2.38 -3.08
C ARG A 229 31.31 -2.49 -1.58
N LEU A 230 31.02 -3.68 -1.06
CA LEU A 230 31.15 -3.97 0.36
C LEU A 230 31.57 -5.42 0.60
N SER A 231 32.06 -5.64 1.81
CA SER A 231 32.25 -6.95 2.41
C SER A 231 31.21 -7.15 3.52
N ILE A 232 30.72 -8.38 3.63
CA ILE A 232 29.70 -8.78 4.60
C ILE A 232 30.33 -9.78 5.56
N GLU A 233 30.22 -9.49 6.85
CA GLU A 233 30.62 -10.41 7.91
C GLU A 233 29.38 -10.83 8.71
N LEU A 234 29.15 -12.13 8.82
CA LEU A 234 28.05 -12.68 9.61
C LEU A 234 28.33 -12.51 11.10
N VAL A 235 27.39 -11.93 11.83
CA VAL A 235 27.42 -11.90 13.29
C VAL A 235 26.81 -13.20 13.79
N GLU A 236 27.63 -14.10 14.31
CA GLU A 236 27.16 -15.38 14.85
C GLU A 236 26.33 -15.19 16.13
N GLU A 237 25.36 -16.08 16.35
CA GLU A 237 24.52 -16.15 17.57
C GLU A 237 23.60 -14.95 17.84
N VAL A 238 23.54 -13.94 16.96
CA VAL A 238 22.62 -12.80 17.07
C VAL A 238 21.56 -12.88 15.96
N GLU A 239 20.30 -12.77 16.35
CA GLU A 239 19.15 -12.78 15.43
C GLU A 239 18.39 -11.46 15.47
N HIS A 240 17.81 -11.08 14.33
CA HIS A 240 16.91 -9.94 14.22
C HIS A 240 15.44 -10.38 14.17
N GLU A 241 14.59 -9.63 14.85
CA GLU A 241 13.16 -9.83 14.86
C GLU A 241 12.44 -8.90 13.86
N PHE A 242 11.96 -9.46 12.75
CA PHE A 242 11.21 -8.70 11.76
C PHE A 242 9.72 -8.61 12.11
N ALA A 243 9.12 -7.45 11.85
CA ALA A 243 7.68 -7.28 11.75
C ALA A 243 7.27 -7.48 10.28
N SER A 244 7.06 -8.74 9.89
CA SER A 244 6.55 -9.11 8.56
C SER A 244 5.08 -9.47 8.64
N ILE A 245 4.26 -8.88 7.78
CA ILE A 245 2.82 -9.14 7.74
C ILE A 245 2.46 -10.34 6.85
N GLN A 246 3.36 -10.75 5.96
CA GLN A 246 3.13 -11.85 5.03
C GLN A 246 4.34 -12.78 5.00
N LEU A 247 4.18 -13.96 5.60
CA LEU A 247 5.23 -14.98 5.69
C LEU A 247 5.22 -15.95 4.51
N HIS A 248 4.05 -16.23 3.96
CA HIS A 248 3.91 -17.17 2.86
C HIS A 248 4.13 -16.45 1.53
N HIS A 249 5.05 -16.98 0.73
CA HIS A 249 5.56 -16.30 -0.46
C HIS A 249 4.84 -16.70 -1.74
N THR A 250 4.44 -17.97 -1.89
CA THR A 250 3.94 -18.52 -3.15
C THR A 250 2.42 -18.77 -3.10
N MET A 251 1.78 -19.04 -4.24
CA MET A 251 0.33 -19.34 -4.29
C MET A 251 -0.01 -20.82 -4.07
N MET A 252 0.98 -21.71 -3.98
CA MET A 252 0.78 -23.16 -3.82
C MET A 252 -0.13 -23.79 -4.90
N GLY A 253 -0.14 -23.20 -6.10
CA GLY A 253 -1.00 -23.63 -7.21
C GLY A 253 -2.49 -23.45 -6.94
N ARG A 254 -2.87 -22.48 -6.11
CA ARG A 254 -4.26 -22.04 -5.90
C ARG A 254 -4.59 -20.92 -6.88
N ASP A 255 -5.81 -20.93 -7.38
CA ASP A 255 -6.31 -19.94 -8.35
C ASP A 255 -6.78 -18.66 -7.64
N MET A 256 -5.92 -18.07 -6.81
CA MET A 256 -6.21 -16.81 -6.10
C MET A 256 -6.09 -15.61 -7.04
N VAL A 257 -5.06 -15.60 -7.88
CA VAL A 257 -4.91 -14.66 -8.97
C VAL A 257 -4.95 -15.44 -10.28
N LYS A 258 -5.94 -15.12 -11.11
CA LYS A 258 -6.05 -15.66 -12.45
C LYS A 258 -5.19 -14.85 -13.41
N GLU A 259 -4.42 -15.54 -14.24
CA GLU A 259 -3.50 -14.94 -15.21
C GLU A 259 -3.68 -15.55 -16.59
N THR A 260 -3.48 -14.74 -17.62
CA THR A 260 -3.39 -15.20 -19.01
C THR A 260 -2.31 -14.44 -19.77
N THR A 261 -1.92 -14.95 -20.95
CA THR A 261 -1.01 -14.26 -21.86
C THR A 261 -1.79 -13.35 -22.80
N LEU A 262 -1.17 -12.28 -23.29
CA LEU A 262 -1.79 -11.41 -24.29
C LEU A 262 -2.18 -12.19 -25.56
N SER A 263 -1.34 -13.14 -25.99
CA SER A 263 -1.63 -13.97 -27.16
C SER A 263 -2.85 -14.86 -27.01
N ASP A 264 -3.16 -15.32 -25.79
CA ASP A 264 -4.33 -16.16 -25.54
C ASP A 264 -5.56 -15.32 -25.27
N TYR A 265 -5.42 -14.18 -24.57
CA TYR A 265 -6.47 -13.17 -24.40
C TYR A 265 -7.02 -12.65 -25.75
N ILE A 266 -6.14 -12.41 -26.74
CA ILE A 266 -6.57 -11.98 -28.08
C ILE A 266 -7.41 -13.05 -28.78
N LYS A 267 -7.16 -14.33 -28.51
CA LYS A 267 -7.93 -15.44 -29.10
C LYS A 267 -9.25 -15.68 -28.36
N ASP A 268 -9.22 -15.59 -27.04
CA ASP A 268 -10.34 -15.81 -26.13
C ASP A 268 -10.21 -14.83 -24.95
N PRO A 269 -11.05 -13.78 -24.87
CA PRO A 269 -10.96 -12.81 -23.78
C PRO A 269 -11.32 -13.38 -22.40
N SER A 270 -11.95 -14.57 -22.35
CA SER A 270 -12.21 -15.33 -21.11
C SER A 270 -11.05 -16.25 -20.71
N SER A 271 -9.94 -16.26 -21.47
CA SER A 271 -8.78 -17.12 -21.22
C SER A 271 -8.22 -16.95 -19.81
N GLY A 272 -7.88 -18.07 -19.17
CA GLY A 272 -7.36 -18.10 -17.79
C GLY A 272 -8.43 -17.87 -16.72
N ASN A 273 -9.69 -17.66 -17.10
CA ASN A 273 -10.81 -17.46 -16.19
C ASN A 273 -11.69 -18.72 -16.03
N ASP A 274 -11.07 -19.86 -15.77
CA ASP A 274 -11.82 -21.11 -15.60
C ASP A 274 -12.67 -21.06 -14.33
N ARG A 275 -13.94 -21.48 -14.43
CA ARG A 275 -14.89 -21.54 -13.31
C ARG A 275 -15.17 -22.97 -12.94
N VAL A 276 -15.15 -23.26 -11.63
CA VAL A 276 -15.51 -24.58 -11.13
C VAL A 276 -17.02 -24.78 -11.28
N THR A 277 -17.42 -25.87 -11.94
CA THR A 277 -18.82 -26.29 -12.08
C THR A 277 -19.09 -27.53 -11.22
N TYR A 278 -20.34 -27.68 -10.82
CA TYR A 278 -20.80 -28.80 -10.02
C TYR A 278 -21.90 -29.56 -10.76
N PRO A 279 -21.86 -30.91 -10.76
CA PRO A 279 -22.88 -31.71 -11.40
C PRO A 279 -24.20 -31.60 -10.64
N THR A 280 -25.24 -31.14 -11.32
CA THR A 280 -26.59 -31.05 -10.76
C THR A 280 -27.62 -31.76 -11.64
N PHE A 281 -28.84 -31.94 -11.11
CA PHE A 281 -29.94 -32.49 -11.91
C PHE A 281 -30.34 -31.60 -13.10
N LYS A 282 -29.92 -30.32 -13.12
CA LYS A 282 -30.12 -29.36 -14.21
C LYS A 282 -28.92 -29.27 -15.15
N GLY A 283 -27.92 -30.15 -15.00
CA GLY A 283 -26.63 -30.08 -15.67
C GLY A 283 -25.54 -29.48 -14.79
N ASP A 284 -24.35 -29.30 -15.36
CA ASP A 284 -23.22 -28.71 -14.66
C ASP A 284 -23.43 -27.20 -14.50
N LEU A 285 -23.50 -26.73 -13.25
CA LEU A 285 -23.76 -25.33 -12.93
C LEU A 285 -22.63 -24.76 -12.07
N PRO A 286 -22.27 -23.48 -12.25
CA PRO A 286 -21.29 -22.81 -11.40
C PRO A 286 -21.86 -22.51 -10.01
N ALA A 287 -20.97 -22.27 -9.04
CA ALA A 287 -21.31 -22.11 -7.62
C ALA A 287 -22.38 -21.04 -7.33
N ASP A 288 -22.34 -19.91 -8.04
CA ASP A 288 -23.27 -18.77 -7.86
C ASP A 288 -24.73 -19.13 -8.20
N LYS A 289 -24.94 -20.16 -9.04
CA LYS A 289 -26.28 -20.65 -9.40
C LYS A 289 -26.82 -21.69 -8.42
N LEU A 290 -26.04 -22.05 -7.40
CA LEU A 290 -26.33 -23.13 -6.47
C LEU A 290 -26.54 -22.59 -5.07
N SER A 291 -27.75 -22.05 -4.81
CA SER A 291 -28.15 -21.61 -3.48
C SER A 291 -29.33 -22.44 -2.95
N LEU A 292 -29.29 -22.74 -1.65
CA LEU A 292 -30.46 -23.26 -0.92
C LEU A 292 -31.36 -22.13 -0.39
N TYR A 293 -30.87 -20.89 -0.41
CA TYR A 293 -31.57 -19.71 0.07
C TYR A 293 -32.16 -18.92 -1.08
N ASP A 294 -33.28 -18.25 -0.82
CA ASP A 294 -33.88 -17.29 -1.74
C ASP A 294 -32.98 -16.06 -1.90
N GLU A 295 -32.97 -15.48 -3.10
CA GLU A 295 -32.23 -14.25 -3.37
C GLU A 295 -32.94 -13.05 -2.71
N HIS A 296 -32.15 -12.18 -2.07
CA HIS A 296 -32.63 -10.88 -1.61
C HIS A 296 -32.72 -9.88 -2.77
N ASP A 297 -33.68 -8.96 -2.71
CA ASP A 297 -33.79 -7.90 -3.71
C ASP A 297 -32.68 -6.86 -3.53
N LEU A 298 -31.68 -6.94 -4.40
CA LEU A 298 -30.61 -5.95 -4.57
C LEU A 298 -30.74 -5.18 -5.89
N LYS A 299 -31.85 -5.36 -6.63
CA LYS A 299 -32.09 -4.70 -7.92
C LYS A 299 -32.78 -3.35 -7.75
N THR A 300 -33.51 -3.18 -6.64
CA THR A 300 -34.23 -1.96 -6.31
C THR A 300 -33.33 -1.00 -5.51
N GLY A 301 -32.95 0.13 -6.09
CA GLY A 301 -32.08 1.13 -5.45
C GLY A 301 -30.61 0.98 -5.86
N HIS A 302 -29.70 1.44 -5.01
CA HIS A 302 -28.26 1.36 -5.25
C HIS A 302 -27.70 0.00 -4.88
N PHE A 303 -26.77 -0.53 -5.68
CA PHE A 303 -26.00 -1.72 -5.35
C PHE A 303 -24.51 -1.43 -5.51
N TRP A 304 -23.83 -1.23 -4.39
CA TRP A 304 -22.44 -0.77 -4.37
C TRP A 304 -21.48 -1.92 -4.66
N ASN A 305 -20.69 -1.78 -5.72
CA ASN A 305 -19.68 -2.74 -6.12
C ASN A 305 -18.31 -2.07 -6.29
N LEU A 306 -17.27 -2.88 -6.25
CA LEU A 306 -15.90 -2.44 -6.46
C LEU A 306 -15.19 -3.40 -7.41
N SER A 307 -14.55 -2.85 -8.42
CA SER A 307 -13.76 -3.56 -9.41
C SER A 307 -12.26 -3.38 -9.13
N VAL A 308 -11.46 -4.42 -9.34
CA VAL A 308 -10.01 -4.37 -9.22
C VAL A 308 -9.32 -4.95 -10.46
N ASP A 309 -8.68 -4.09 -11.27
CA ASP A 309 -7.85 -4.54 -12.38
C ASP A 309 -6.44 -4.90 -11.92
N LEU A 310 -6.13 -6.20 -11.91
CA LEU A 310 -4.84 -6.74 -11.50
C LEU A 310 -3.71 -6.47 -12.52
N THR A 311 -4.05 -6.09 -13.75
CA THR A 311 -3.08 -5.66 -14.76
C THR A 311 -2.56 -4.26 -14.44
N ALA A 312 -3.43 -3.35 -14.02
CA ALA A 312 -3.09 -1.97 -13.65
C ALA A 312 -2.49 -1.85 -12.23
N CYS A 313 -2.72 -2.83 -11.36
CA CYS A 313 -2.20 -2.82 -10.00
C CYS A 313 -0.68 -3.06 -9.96
N THR A 314 0.07 -2.05 -9.50
CA THR A 314 1.54 -2.09 -9.33
C THR A 314 1.97 -2.44 -7.90
N GLY A 315 1.04 -2.45 -6.95
CA GLY A 315 1.35 -2.68 -5.53
C GLY A 315 1.84 -1.45 -4.77
N CYS A 316 1.66 -0.22 -5.28
CA CYS A 316 2.15 1.03 -4.67
C CYS A 316 1.71 1.25 -3.21
N GLY A 317 0.52 0.78 -2.83
CA GLY A 317 0.01 0.86 -1.45
C GLY A 317 -0.60 2.18 -1.03
N GLU A 318 -0.76 3.14 -1.94
CA GLU A 318 -1.47 4.42 -1.71
C GLU A 318 -2.88 4.18 -1.13
N CYS A 319 -3.58 3.19 -1.67
CA CYS A 319 -4.91 2.79 -1.22
C CYS A 319 -4.95 2.29 0.24
N VAL A 320 -3.86 1.68 0.75
CA VAL A 320 -3.76 1.24 2.14
C VAL A 320 -3.69 2.46 3.07
N ILE A 321 -2.83 3.42 2.75
CA ILE A 321 -2.64 4.63 3.56
C ILE A 321 -3.85 5.54 3.49
N ALA A 322 -4.46 5.71 2.32
CA ALA A 322 -5.70 6.46 2.17
C ALA A 322 -6.83 5.85 3.02
N CYS A 323 -6.95 4.53 3.03
CA CYS A 323 -7.93 3.82 3.86
C CYS A 323 -7.64 4.00 5.36
N GLN A 324 -6.38 3.99 5.77
CA GLN A 324 -5.96 4.21 7.16
C GLN A 324 -6.26 5.64 7.64
N ALA A 325 -5.93 6.64 6.83
CA ALA A 325 -6.16 8.06 7.12
C ALA A 325 -7.65 8.40 7.22
N GLU A 326 -8.45 8.00 6.23
CA GLU A 326 -9.88 8.31 6.19
C GLU A 326 -10.67 7.63 7.31
N ASN A 327 -10.34 6.38 7.62
CA ASN A 327 -11.15 5.55 8.49
C ASN A 327 -10.61 5.46 9.92
N ASN A 328 -9.80 6.42 10.37
CA ASN A 328 -9.27 6.47 11.74
C ASN A 328 -8.68 5.12 12.19
N VAL A 329 -7.91 4.45 11.33
CA VAL A 329 -7.33 3.15 11.66
C VAL A 329 -6.07 3.38 12.51
N PRO A 330 -5.97 2.75 13.71
CA PRO A 330 -4.89 3.03 14.65
C PRO A 330 -3.55 2.48 14.19
N VAL A 331 -2.47 3.14 14.61
CA VAL A 331 -1.11 2.62 14.50
C VAL A 331 -0.82 1.68 15.67
N VAL A 332 -0.27 0.51 15.37
CA VAL A 332 -0.08 -0.62 16.29
C VAL A 332 1.36 -0.70 16.80
N GLY A 333 2.35 -0.46 15.93
CA GLY A 333 3.78 -0.53 16.27
C GLY A 333 4.43 -1.92 16.07
N LYS A 334 5.77 -1.96 16.03
CA LYS A 334 6.58 -3.13 15.61
C LYS A 334 6.25 -4.43 16.35
N GLU A 335 6.17 -4.38 17.68
CA GLU A 335 6.01 -5.59 18.52
C GLU A 335 4.68 -6.32 18.26
N GLU A 336 3.59 -5.57 18.10
CA GLU A 336 2.26 -6.15 17.90
C GLU A 336 2.00 -6.47 16.41
N MET A 337 2.59 -5.70 15.47
CA MET A 337 2.65 -6.05 14.04
C MET A 337 3.33 -7.41 13.84
N ARG A 338 4.44 -7.65 14.54
CA ARG A 338 5.18 -8.92 14.54
C ARG A 338 4.34 -10.11 15.00
N LYS A 339 3.36 -9.91 15.87
CA LYS A 339 2.43 -10.95 16.36
C LYS A 339 1.22 -11.14 15.43
N SER A 340 1.28 -10.61 14.21
CA SER A 340 0.19 -10.62 13.21
C SER A 340 -1.09 -9.97 13.73
N ARG A 341 -0.96 -8.87 14.47
CA ARG A 341 -2.08 -8.06 14.99
C ARG A 341 -2.16 -6.71 14.28
N ASP A 342 -1.88 -6.70 12.98
CA ASP A 342 -1.96 -5.51 12.14
C ASP A 342 -3.38 -4.96 12.10
N MET A 343 -3.49 -3.63 12.03
CA MET A 343 -4.75 -2.94 11.82
C MET A 343 -4.71 -2.31 10.42
N HIS A 344 -4.88 -3.14 9.39
CA HIS A 344 -5.12 -2.68 8.02
C HIS A 344 -6.43 -3.25 7.48
N TRP A 345 -7.33 -2.37 7.02
CA TRP A 345 -8.63 -2.76 6.49
C TRP A 345 -8.56 -3.33 5.08
N MET A 346 -7.50 -3.00 4.36
CA MET A 346 -7.12 -3.60 3.10
C MET A 346 -5.63 -3.90 3.13
N ARG A 347 -5.24 -5.01 2.51
CA ARG A 347 -3.85 -5.41 2.37
C ARG A 347 -3.54 -5.65 0.90
N ILE A 348 -2.28 -5.49 0.52
CA ILE A 348 -1.79 -5.90 -0.80
C ILE A 348 -1.05 -7.22 -0.59
N ASP A 349 -1.58 -8.30 -1.13
CA ASP A 349 -0.94 -9.61 -1.08
C ASP A 349 0.05 -9.69 -2.25
N ARG A 350 1.27 -10.18 -1.96
CA ARG A 350 2.34 -10.35 -2.94
C ARG A 350 2.66 -11.82 -3.10
N TYR A 351 2.54 -12.34 -4.32
CA TYR A 351 2.83 -13.73 -4.61
C TYR A 351 4.00 -13.88 -5.57
N TYR A 352 4.91 -14.79 -5.24
CA TYR A 352 6.00 -15.25 -6.11
C TYR A 352 5.64 -16.57 -6.79
N SER A 353 6.06 -16.72 -8.05
CA SER A 353 6.03 -18.03 -8.70
C SER A 353 7.11 -18.97 -8.12
N SER A 354 6.83 -20.26 -8.22
CA SER A 354 7.77 -21.34 -7.89
C SER A 354 8.06 -22.15 -9.15
N GLU A 355 9.27 -22.70 -9.27
CA GLU A 355 9.61 -23.60 -10.37
C GLU A 355 8.84 -24.91 -10.25
N MET A 356 8.49 -25.32 -9.04
CA MET A 356 7.66 -26.49 -8.79
C MET A 356 6.18 -26.12 -9.00
N THR A 357 5.54 -26.76 -9.97
CA THR A 357 4.11 -26.62 -10.26
C THR A 357 3.40 -27.97 -10.16
N LYS A 358 2.07 -27.96 -10.06
CA LYS A 358 1.28 -29.20 -10.04
C LYS A 358 1.52 -30.05 -11.30
N ASP A 359 1.80 -29.42 -12.43
CA ASP A 359 2.03 -30.13 -13.69
C ASP A 359 3.43 -30.74 -13.74
N LYS A 360 4.47 -29.99 -13.35
CA LYS A 360 5.83 -30.53 -13.22
C LYS A 360 5.94 -31.65 -12.20
N ALA A 361 5.23 -31.54 -11.07
CA ALA A 361 5.21 -32.60 -10.06
C ALA A 361 4.60 -33.91 -10.60
N LYS A 362 3.62 -33.83 -11.52
CA LYS A 362 3.07 -35.00 -12.22
C LYS A 362 4.06 -35.57 -13.23
N GLU A 363 4.77 -34.71 -13.97
CA GLU A 363 5.78 -35.12 -14.95
C GLU A 363 6.99 -35.80 -14.30
N GLU A 364 7.44 -35.30 -13.15
CA GLU A 364 8.60 -35.80 -12.41
C GLU A 364 8.26 -36.90 -11.37
N ASP A 365 7.00 -37.37 -11.32
CA ASP A 365 6.50 -38.37 -10.36
C ASP A 365 6.86 -38.06 -8.89
N VAL A 366 6.73 -36.78 -8.51
CA VAL A 366 7.07 -36.30 -7.17
C VAL A 366 5.92 -36.55 -6.21
N SER A 367 6.20 -37.17 -5.06
CA SER A 367 5.18 -37.38 -4.01
C SER A 367 4.51 -36.07 -3.59
N ALA A 368 3.21 -36.11 -3.25
CA ALA A 368 2.45 -34.92 -2.86
C ALA A 368 3.08 -34.12 -1.71
N ILE A 369 3.66 -34.81 -0.71
CA ILE A 369 4.32 -34.15 0.43
C ILE A 369 5.55 -33.36 -0.04
N LYS A 370 6.38 -33.96 -0.89
CA LYS A 370 7.57 -33.31 -1.43
C LYS A 370 7.20 -32.15 -2.36
N MET A 371 6.18 -32.35 -3.22
CA MET A 371 5.62 -31.31 -4.09
C MET A 371 5.23 -30.08 -3.28
N TYR A 372 4.35 -30.22 -2.29
CA TYR A 372 3.91 -29.06 -1.50
C TYR A 372 5.06 -28.40 -0.74
N LYS A 373 6.02 -29.16 -0.22
CA LYS A 373 7.18 -28.58 0.47
C LYS A 373 8.07 -27.75 -0.46
N GLU A 374 8.26 -28.19 -1.70
CA GLU A 374 9.07 -27.46 -2.69
C GLU A 374 8.33 -26.26 -3.28
N MET A 375 6.99 -26.33 -3.40
CA MET A 375 6.15 -25.21 -3.86
C MET A 375 6.16 -24.01 -2.92
N GLU A 376 6.48 -24.19 -1.63
CA GLU A 376 6.63 -23.06 -0.68
C GLU A 376 7.86 -22.20 -0.98
N VAL A 377 8.85 -22.77 -1.67
CA VAL A 377 10.09 -22.09 -2.00
C VAL A 377 9.91 -21.34 -3.33
N PRO A 378 10.09 -20.01 -3.34
CA PRO A 378 10.02 -19.22 -4.57
C PRO A 378 11.21 -19.52 -5.49
N SER A 379 11.00 -19.35 -6.80
CA SER A 379 12.09 -19.47 -7.79
C SER A 379 13.19 -18.44 -7.55
N GLU A 380 14.39 -18.68 -8.10
CA GLU A 380 15.48 -17.68 -8.01
C GLU A 380 15.12 -16.38 -8.72
N ASN A 381 14.45 -16.48 -9.89
CA ASN A 381 13.86 -15.35 -10.62
C ASN A 381 12.33 -15.56 -10.76
N PRO A 382 11.53 -15.22 -9.75
CA PRO A 382 10.10 -15.45 -9.76
C PRO A 382 9.34 -14.35 -10.50
N GLU A 383 8.19 -14.73 -11.05
CA GLU A 383 7.17 -13.76 -11.44
C GLU A 383 6.47 -13.23 -10.19
N VAL A 384 6.23 -11.93 -10.15
CA VAL A 384 5.58 -11.26 -9.02
C VAL A 384 4.17 -10.82 -9.42
N VAL A 385 3.24 -10.98 -8.48
CA VAL A 385 1.85 -10.57 -8.62
C VAL A 385 1.42 -9.84 -7.36
N PHE A 386 0.65 -8.77 -7.53
CA PHE A 386 0.02 -8.02 -6.45
C PHE A 386 -1.49 -8.18 -6.53
N GLN A 387 -2.13 -8.42 -5.39
CA GLN A 387 -3.58 -8.51 -5.27
C GLN A 387 -4.04 -7.70 -4.06
N PRO A 388 -4.75 -6.57 -4.23
CA PRO A 388 -5.34 -5.87 -3.11
C PRO A 388 -6.55 -6.67 -2.61
N VAL A 389 -6.56 -6.99 -1.32
CA VAL A 389 -7.61 -7.76 -0.65
C VAL A 389 -8.17 -6.94 0.51
N MET A 390 -9.45 -6.59 0.38
CA MET A 390 -10.26 -5.90 1.38
C MET A 390 -11.48 -6.75 1.76
N CYS A 391 -12.36 -6.23 2.62
CA CYS A 391 -13.68 -6.82 2.79
C CYS A 391 -14.42 -6.86 1.45
N GLN A 392 -14.87 -8.05 1.05
CA GLN A 392 -15.53 -8.27 -0.24
C GLN A 392 -17.04 -7.97 -0.19
N HIS A 393 -17.57 -7.58 0.98
CA HIS A 393 -19.01 -7.29 1.19
C HIS A 393 -19.93 -8.38 0.60
N CYS A 394 -19.62 -9.64 0.92
CA CYS A 394 -20.37 -10.83 0.50
C CYS A 394 -21.88 -10.70 0.74
N ASN A 395 -22.69 -11.08 -0.24
CA ASN A 395 -24.14 -11.21 -0.08
C ASN A 395 -24.48 -12.42 0.78
N ASN A 396 -23.85 -13.57 0.49
CA ASN A 396 -23.93 -14.76 1.34
C ASN A 396 -22.81 -14.69 2.39
N ALA A 397 -22.88 -13.70 3.29
CA ALA A 397 -21.80 -13.40 4.23
C ALA A 397 -21.68 -14.45 5.37
N PRO A 398 -20.67 -15.33 5.38
CA PRO A 398 -20.49 -16.29 6.46
C PRO A 398 -20.17 -15.60 7.80
N CYS A 399 -19.62 -14.39 7.74
CA CYS A 399 -19.25 -13.61 8.91
C CYS A 399 -20.46 -12.96 9.63
N GLU A 400 -21.62 -12.84 8.99
CA GLU A 400 -22.84 -12.31 9.61
C GLU A 400 -23.53 -13.36 10.49
N ASN A 401 -23.78 -14.54 9.93
CA ASN A 401 -24.53 -15.63 10.56
C ASN A 401 -23.93 -16.13 11.89
N VAL A 402 -22.64 -15.88 12.13
CA VAL A 402 -21.91 -16.32 13.33
C VAL A 402 -21.84 -15.26 14.43
N CYS A 403 -22.39 -14.06 14.21
CA CYS A 403 -22.37 -13.00 15.21
C CYS A 403 -23.54 -13.17 16.20
N PRO A 404 -23.29 -13.55 17.47
CA PRO A 404 -24.38 -13.85 18.42
C PRO A 404 -25.16 -12.60 18.86
N VAL A 405 -24.62 -11.41 18.62
CA VAL A 405 -25.21 -10.12 19.03
C VAL A 405 -25.69 -9.28 17.85
N ALA A 406 -25.65 -9.83 16.63
CA ALA A 406 -26.03 -9.15 15.39
C ALA A 406 -25.32 -7.77 15.21
N ALA A 407 -24.02 -7.72 15.52
CA ALA A 407 -23.18 -6.53 15.26
C ALA A 407 -22.79 -6.36 13.80
N THR A 408 -23.06 -7.37 12.97
CA THR A 408 -22.81 -7.37 11.54
C THR A 408 -24.09 -7.74 10.83
N THR A 409 -24.55 -6.88 9.93
CA THR A 409 -25.81 -7.05 9.20
C THR A 409 -25.64 -6.59 7.77
N HIS A 410 -26.41 -7.17 6.86
CA HIS A 410 -26.49 -6.71 5.49
C HIS A 410 -27.43 -5.50 5.36
N SER A 411 -27.08 -4.56 4.48
CA SER A 411 -27.96 -3.45 4.09
C SER A 411 -28.69 -3.78 2.79
N ASN A 412 -29.77 -3.05 2.50
CA ASN A 412 -30.50 -3.17 1.24
C ASN A 412 -29.68 -2.70 0.02
N GLU A 413 -28.48 -2.15 0.22
CA GLU A 413 -27.60 -1.66 -0.84
C GLU A 413 -26.39 -2.58 -1.10
N GLY A 414 -26.43 -3.81 -0.58
CA GLY A 414 -25.36 -4.81 -0.77
C GLY A 414 -24.15 -4.64 0.15
N LEU A 415 -24.21 -3.73 1.12
CA LEU A 415 -23.10 -3.50 2.06
C LEU A 415 -23.27 -4.34 3.32
N ASN A 416 -22.21 -5.08 3.69
CA ASN A 416 -22.05 -5.61 5.04
C ASN A 416 -21.73 -4.47 6.00
N GLN A 417 -22.64 -4.12 6.91
CA GLN A 417 -22.45 -3.08 7.91
C GLN A 417 -21.83 -3.67 9.18
N MET A 418 -20.84 -2.98 9.73
CA MET A 418 -20.22 -3.33 11.02
C MET A 418 -20.60 -2.28 12.05
N THR A 419 -21.45 -2.65 13.00
CA THR A 419 -21.92 -1.78 14.06
C THR A 419 -20.98 -1.91 15.27
N TYR A 420 -20.00 -1.02 15.34
CA TYR A 420 -18.87 -1.10 16.29
C TYR A 420 -19.32 -1.21 17.75
N ASN A 421 -20.29 -0.40 18.18
CA ASN A 421 -20.83 -0.35 19.54
C ASN A 421 -21.62 -1.61 19.95
N ARG A 422 -22.08 -2.42 18.99
CA ARG A 422 -22.78 -3.68 19.28
C ARG A 422 -21.84 -4.87 19.45
N CYS A 423 -20.60 -4.74 18.97
CA CYS A 423 -19.62 -5.83 19.00
C CYS A 423 -19.16 -6.12 20.44
N VAL A 424 -19.36 -7.35 20.91
CA VAL A 424 -18.89 -7.81 22.23
C VAL A 424 -17.58 -8.60 22.17
N GLY A 425 -16.89 -8.61 21.03
CA GLY A 425 -15.53 -9.15 20.91
C GLY A 425 -15.39 -10.67 20.87
N THR A 426 -16.42 -11.42 20.46
CA THR A 426 -16.34 -12.90 20.35
C THR A 426 -15.34 -13.41 19.29
N ARG A 427 -15.00 -12.56 18.31
CA ARG A 427 -14.04 -12.83 17.21
C ARG A 427 -14.44 -13.92 16.21
N TYR A 428 -15.61 -14.55 16.36
CA TYR A 428 -16.01 -15.64 15.45
C TYR A 428 -16.17 -15.18 13.99
N CYS A 429 -16.64 -13.96 13.77
CA CYS A 429 -16.76 -13.41 12.42
C CYS A 429 -15.42 -13.28 11.69
N ALA A 430 -14.30 -13.11 12.40
CA ALA A 430 -12.96 -13.14 11.81
C ALA A 430 -12.55 -14.55 11.35
N ASN A 431 -12.89 -15.58 12.14
CA ASN A 431 -12.60 -16.96 11.79
C ASN A 431 -13.40 -17.40 10.55
N ASN A 432 -14.69 -17.08 10.50
CA ASN A 432 -15.58 -17.55 9.44
C ASN A 432 -15.42 -16.77 8.12
N CYS A 433 -14.77 -15.61 8.14
CA CYS A 433 -14.45 -14.87 6.91
C CYS A 433 -13.36 -15.62 6.13
N PRO A 434 -13.61 -16.09 4.89
CA PRO A 434 -12.61 -16.84 4.13
C PRO A 434 -11.39 -15.98 3.78
N TYR A 435 -11.59 -14.69 3.56
CA TYR A 435 -10.53 -13.74 3.21
C TYR A 435 -9.68 -13.25 4.40
N LYS A 436 -10.12 -13.49 5.65
CA LYS A 436 -9.43 -13.03 6.87
C LYS A 436 -9.10 -11.53 6.84
N VAL A 437 -10.10 -10.71 6.55
CA VAL A 437 -10.02 -9.23 6.41
C VAL A 437 -10.73 -8.46 7.52
N ARG A 438 -11.20 -9.17 8.56
CA ARG A 438 -11.69 -8.55 9.79
C ARG A 438 -10.54 -8.40 10.76
N ARG A 439 -10.33 -7.19 11.27
CA ARG A 439 -9.27 -6.86 12.22
C ARG A 439 -9.85 -6.62 13.60
N PHE A 440 -9.14 -7.03 14.65
CA PHE A 440 -9.64 -6.97 16.02
C PHE A 440 -8.78 -6.02 16.84
N ASN A 441 -9.43 -5.09 17.54
CA ASN A 441 -8.74 -4.21 18.48
C ASN A 441 -8.38 -4.98 19.75
N TRP A 442 -7.16 -5.51 19.80
CA TRP A 442 -6.63 -6.23 20.96
C TRP A 442 -6.45 -5.33 22.17
N PHE A 443 -6.02 -4.09 21.92
CA PHE A 443 -5.77 -3.08 22.93
C PHE A 443 -6.62 -1.85 22.68
N GLN A 444 -6.60 -0.96 23.65
CA GLN A 444 -7.07 0.39 23.49
C GLN A 444 -5.91 1.19 22.88
N TYR A 445 -6.01 1.53 21.60
CA TYR A 445 -4.95 2.24 20.86
C TYR A 445 -5.02 3.76 21.03
N SER A 446 -6.24 4.30 21.19
CA SER A 446 -6.48 5.71 21.52
C SER A 446 -6.56 5.95 23.03
N GLU A 447 -6.21 7.15 23.46
CA GLU A 447 -6.10 7.60 24.85
C GLU A 447 -5.25 6.68 25.74
N ASN A 448 -4.09 6.23 25.23
CA ASN A 448 -3.20 5.29 25.92
C ASN A 448 -1.70 5.62 25.73
N GLU A 449 -0.97 5.73 26.84
CA GLU A 449 0.49 5.98 26.84
C GLU A 449 1.31 4.86 26.17
N LYS A 450 0.81 3.62 26.12
CA LYS A 450 1.54 2.50 25.51
C LYS A 450 1.73 2.67 24.00
N PHE A 451 0.80 3.34 23.33
CA PHE A 451 0.79 3.50 21.88
C PHE A 451 0.93 4.99 21.50
N ASP A 452 1.96 5.66 22.01
CA ASP A 452 2.16 7.12 21.92
C ASP A 452 2.45 7.65 20.50
N PHE A 453 1.42 7.58 19.64
CA PHE A 453 1.34 8.08 18.27
C PHE A 453 0.21 9.12 18.15
N ASN A 454 -0.25 9.37 16.91
CA ASN A 454 -1.19 10.45 16.56
C ASN A 454 -2.58 10.37 17.22
N MET A 455 -2.98 9.26 17.85
CA MET A 455 -4.28 9.15 18.53
C MET A 455 -4.26 9.62 19.99
N ASN A 456 -3.08 9.93 20.53
CA ASN A 456 -2.88 10.11 21.97
C ASN A 456 -2.46 11.51 22.37
N ASP A 457 -1.79 12.25 21.49
CA ASP A 457 -1.49 13.66 21.71
C ASP A 457 -2.63 14.57 21.21
N ASP A 458 -2.80 15.73 21.84
CA ASP A 458 -3.93 16.63 21.55
C ASP A 458 -3.88 17.20 20.12
N TYR A 459 -2.68 17.45 19.59
CA TYR A 459 -2.51 17.94 18.21
C TYR A 459 -2.71 16.81 17.18
N GLY A 460 -2.20 15.61 17.44
CA GLY A 460 -2.35 14.44 16.57
C GLY A 460 -3.81 14.03 16.35
N LYS A 461 -4.67 14.28 17.34
CA LYS A 461 -6.12 14.03 17.24
C LYS A 461 -6.81 14.87 16.17
N MET A 462 -6.21 15.98 15.72
CA MET A 462 -6.76 16.81 14.63
C MET A 462 -6.81 16.07 13.29
N VAL A 463 -6.00 15.01 13.13
CA VAL A 463 -5.98 14.17 11.93
C VAL A 463 -7.18 13.21 11.87
N LEU A 464 -7.88 13.01 12.98
CA LEU A 464 -8.99 12.06 13.05
C LEU A 464 -10.22 12.61 12.34
N ASN A 465 -10.76 11.81 11.42
CA ASN A 465 -12.00 12.11 10.72
C ASN A 465 -13.18 12.16 11.71
N PRO A 466 -13.89 13.30 11.86
CA PRO A 466 -14.99 13.42 12.82
C PRO A 466 -16.21 12.55 12.45
N ASP A 467 -16.37 12.17 11.18
CA ASP A 467 -17.50 11.37 10.69
C ASP A 467 -17.30 9.86 10.89
N VAL A 468 -16.10 9.43 11.29
CA VAL A 468 -15.77 8.03 11.51
C VAL A 468 -15.47 7.78 12.99
N VAL A 469 -16.18 6.82 13.57
CA VAL A 469 -15.98 6.42 14.97
C VAL A 469 -14.52 6.00 15.20
N VAL A 470 -13.89 6.52 16.26
CA VAL A 470 -12.65 5.99 16.81
C VAL A 470 -13.00 4.79 17.69
N ARG A 471 -12.47 3.60 17.36
CA ARG A 471 -12.89 2.36 17.99
C ARG A 471 -12.18 2.16 19.33
N SER A 472 -12.89 1.54 20.26
CA SER A 472 -12.34 1.08 21.54
C SER A 472 -11.86 -0.38 21.45
N ARG A 473 -11.16 -0.85 22.49
CA ARG A 473 -10.73 -2.24 22.64
C ARG A 473 -11.89 -3.23 22.52
N GLY A 474 -11.61 -4.41 21.99
CA GLY A 474 -12.54 -5.53 21.98
C GLY A 474 -13.54 -5.51 20.83
N VAL A 475 -13.37 -4.60 19.88
CA VAL A 475 -14.26 -4.43 18.73
C VAL A 475 -13.58 -4.89 17.45
N ILE A 476 -14.34 -5.55 16.57
CA ILE A 476 -13.88 -5.88 15.21
C ILE A 476 -14.13 -4.71 14.26
N GLU A 477 -13.18 -4.53 13.36
CA GLU A 477 -13.22 -3.61 12.25
C GLU A 477 -13.06 -4.33 10.91
N LYS A 478 -13.46 -3.64 9.85
CA LYS A 478 -13.30 -4.08 8.48
C LYS A 478 -13.43 -2.89 7.54
N CYS A 479 -12.95 -3.02 6.30
CA CYS A 479 -13.35 -2.12 5.23
C CYS A 479 -14.88 -2.02 5.16
N SER A 480 -15.39 -0.79 5.17
CA SER A 480 -16.82 -0.45 5.15
C SER A 480 -17.32 0.02 3.78
N MET A 481 -16.46 0.00 2.75
CA MET A 481 -16.66 0.72 1.49
C MET A 481 -16.89 2.23 1.71
N CYS A 482 -16.19 2.83 2.67
CA CYS A 482 -16.28 4.26 3.01
C CYS A 482 -17.73 4.74 3.20
N ILE A 483 -18.49 4.01 4.03
CA ILE A 483 -19.92 4.26 4.26
C ILE A 483 -20.23 5.72 4.60
N GLN A 484 -19.35 6.41 5.32
CA GLN A 484 -19.48 7.83 5.65
C GLN A 484 -19.60 8.71 4.39
N LYS A 485 -18.75 8.47 3.39
CA LYS A 485 -18.77 9.18 2.10
C LYS A 485 -20.00 8.81 1.28
N ILE A 486 -20.41 7.54 1.30
CA ILE A 486 -21.64 7.10 0.64
C ILE A 486 -22.86 7.83 1.22
N GLN A 487 -22.96 7.97 2.55
CA GLN A 487 -24.08 8.67 3.18
C GLN A 487 -24.06 10.17 2.90
N GLU A 488 -22.89 10.80 2.94
CA GLU A 488 -22.71 12.20 2.59
C GLU A 488 -23.14 12.48 1.14
N LEU A 489 -22.65 11.67 0.20
CA LEU A 489 -22.99 11.75 -1.22
C LEU A 489 -24.51 11.65 -1.44
N LYS A 490 -25.15 10.64 -0.83
CA LYS A 490 -26.60 10.45 -0.91
C LYS A 490 -27.37 11.64 -0.33
N LEU A 491 -26.86 12.25 0.74
CA LEU A 491 -27.47 13.42 1.35
C LEU A 491 -27.37 14.64 0.43
N THR A 492 -26.20 14.88 -0.16
CA THR A 492 -25.97 15.99 -1.10
C THR A 492 -26.85 15.86 -2.34
N ALA A 493 -26.83 14.71 -3.01
CA ALA A 493 -27.66 14.45 -4.18
C ALA A 493 -29.16 14.62 -3.89
N LYS A 494 -29.62 14.17 -2.71
CA LYS A 494 -31.01 14.35 -2.27
C LYS A 494 -31.37 15.81 -2.01
N LYS A 495 -30.47 16.61 -1.44
CA LYS A 495 -30.69 18.06 -1.22
C LYS A 495 -30.78 18.82 -2.54
N GLU A 496 -29.96 18.44 -3.51
CA GLU A 496 -29.90 19.04 -4.84
C GLU A 496 -31.02 18.54 -5.77
N GLY A 497 -31.73 17.47 -5.40
CA GLY A 497 -32.83 16.92 -6.19
C GLY A 497 -32.37 16.22 -7.48
N ARG A 498 -31.14 15.71 -7.51
CA ARG A 498 -30.55 15.02 -8.66
C ARG A 498 -30.11 13.59 -8.31
N PRO A 499 -29.95 12.70 -9.31
CA PRO A 499 -29.31 11.41 -9.08
C PRO A 499 -27.83 11.57 -8.71
N ILE A 500 -27.28 10.53 -8.11
CA ILE A 500 -25.85 10.40 -7.82
C ILE A 500 -25.11 10.21 -9.15
N LEU A 501 -24.03 10.98 -9.35
CA LEU A 501 -23.15 10.81 -10.49
C LEU A 501 -22.08 9.76 -10.18
N ASP A 502 -21.66 8.99 -11.19
CA ASP A 502 -20.69 7.90 -11.01
C ASP A 502 -19.31 8.42 -10.57
N GLU A 503 -18.91 9.56 -11.12
CA GLU A 503 -17.67 10.26 -10.79
C GLU A 503 -17.62 10.76 -9.33
N GLU A 504 -18.76 11.00 -8.71
CA GLU A 504 -18.85 11.39 -7.29
C GLU A 504 -18.83 10.17 -6.36
N ALA A 505 -19.25 9.01 -6.86
CA ALA A 505 -19.37 7.77 -6.11
C ALA A 505 -18.02 7.06 -5.99
N GLN A 506 -17.06 7.67 -5.28
CA GLN A 506 -15.71 7.12 -5.10
C GLN A 506 -15.38 6.85 -3.63
N THR A 507 -14.78 5.69 -3.39
CA THR A 507 -14.12 5.39 -2.11
C THR A 507 -12.73 6.00 -2.09
N VAL A 508 -12.16 6.24 -0.90
CA VAL A 508 -10.80 6.81 -0.81
C VAL A 508 -9.74 5.93 -1.44
N CYS A 509 -9.92 4.60 -1.42
CA CYS A 509 -8.99 3.68 -2.06
C CYS A 509 -9.09 3.69 -3.59
N ALA A 510 -10.25 4.06 -4.15
CA ALA A 510 -10.42 4.24 -5.59
C ALA A 510 -9.84 5.59 -6.02
N SER A 511 -10.24 6.68 -5.34
CA SER A 511 -9.79 8.03 -5.69
C SER A 511 -8.29 8.28 -5.48
N SER A 512 -7.65 7.54 -4.56
CA SER A 512 -6.21 7.65 -4.32
C SER A 512 -5.36 6.78 -5.24
N CYS A 513 -5.96 5.90 -6.05
CA CYS A 513 -5.21 4.94 -6.85
C CYS A 513 -4.66 5.61 -8.11
N SER A 514 -3.35 5.89 -8.14
CA SER A 514 -2.69 6.54 -9.28
C SER A 514 -2.88 5.83 -10.63
N THR A 515 -3.04 4.51 -10.64
CA THR A 515 -3.25 3.73 -11.87
C THR A 515 -4.72 3.47 -12.20
N ASN A 516 -5.66 3.98 -11.41
CA ASN A 516 -7.10 3.68 -11.52
C ASN A 516 -7.41 2.17 -11.53
N ALA A 517 -6.58 1.36 -10.86
CA ALA A 517 -6.80 -0.08 -10.75
C ALA A 517 -8.04 -0.44 -9.93
N ILE A 518 -8.47 0.43 -9.02
CA ILE A 518 -9.65 0.25 -8.18
C ILE A 518 -10.74 1.21 -8.66
N VAL A 519 -11.90 0.68 -9.04
CA VAL A 519 -13.06 1.47 -9.46
C VAL A 519 -14.24 1.13 -8.56
N PHE A 520 -14.86 2.14 -7.95
CA PHE A 520 -16.04 1.99 -7.11
C PHE A 520 -17.23 2.72 -7.74
N GLY A 521 -18.45 2.22 -7.50
CA GLY A 521 -19.66 2.78 -8.09
C GLY A 521 -20.90 1.91 -7.88
N ASP A 522 -22.01 2.36 -8.44
CA ASP A 522 -23.31 1.68 -8.37
C ASP A 522 -23.47 0.71 -9.55
N ALA A 523 -23.53 -0.60 -9.28
CA ALA A 523 -23.70 -1.62 -10.31
C ALA A 523 -25.12 -1.69 -10.89
N ASN A 524 -26.12 -1.12 -10.21
CA ASN A 524 -27.48 -1.04 -10.77
C ASN A 524 -27.63 0.09 -11.79
N ASN A 525 -26.73 1.08 -11.78
CA ASN A 525 -26.67 2.10 -12.82
C ASN A 525 -25.96 1.54 -14.07
N PRO A 526 -26.65 1.34 -15.21
CA PRO A 526 -26.03 0.74 -16.40
C PRO A 526 -24.88 1.57 -16.99
N GLU A 527 -24.91 2.89 -16.78
CA GLU A 527 -23.91 3.83 -17.31
C GLU A 527 -22.64 3.89 -16.47
N SER A 528 -22.65 3.38 -15.24
CA SER A 528 -21.49 3.39 -14.36
C SER A 528 -20.34 2.56 -14.92
N GLU A 529 -19.12 2.99 -14.62
CA GLU A 529 -17.93 2.26 -15.06
C GLU A 529 -17.88 0.87 -14.43
N VAL A 530 -18.27 0.74 -13.15
CA VAL A 530 -18.33 -0.55 -12.46
C VAL A 530 -19.34 -1.50 -13.10
N SER A 531 -20.50 -1.03 -13.55
CA SER A 531 -21.49 -1.86 -14.27
C SER A 531 -20.93 -2.41 -15.59
N LYS A 532 -20.14 -1.62 -16.31
CA LYS A 532 -19.44 -2.06 -17.54
C LYS A 532 -18.35 -3.09 -17.22
N LEU A 533 -17.52 -2.82 -16.23
CA LEU A 533 -16.45 -3.72 -15.78
C LEU A 533 -16.97 -5.05 -15.24
N LYS A 534 -18.17 -5.05 -14.64
CA LYS A 534 -18.83 -6.28 -14.17
C LYS A 534 -19.28 -7.20 -15.33
N LYS A 535 -19.42 -6.67 -16.53
CA LYS A 535 -19.78 -7.41 -17.76
C LYS A 535 -18.56 -7.77 -18.61
N ASP A 536 -17.35 -7.35 -18.22
CA ASP A 536 -16.09 -7.72 -18.88
C ASP A 536 -15.87 -9.24 -18.77
N GLU A 537 -15.42 -9.88 -19.84
CA GLU A 537 -15.14 -11.32 -19.88
C GLU A 537 -13.99 -11.75 -18.94
N ARG A 538 -13.12 -10.81 -18.56
CA ARG A 538 -12.03 -11.03 -17.60
C ARG A 538 -12.52 -11.09 -16.14
N VAL A 539 -13.80 -10.82 -15.87
CA VAL A 539 -14.30 -10.70 -14.50
C VAL A 539 -14.30 -12.03 -13.75
N TYR A 540 -13.78 -12.04 -12.53
CA TYR A 540 -13.89 -13.20 -11.65
C TYR A 540 -14.02 -12.80 -10.18
N ASP A 541 -14.68 -13.68 -9.42
CA ASP A 541 -14.83 -13.54 -7.99
C ASP A 541 -13.75 -14.35 -7.27
N LEU A 542 -13.19 -13.75 -6.21
CA LEU A 542 -12.19 -14.43 -5.39
C LEU A 542 -12.85 -15.55 -4.56
N LEU A 543 -12.36 -16.79 -4.72
CA LEU A 543 -12.92 -17.99 -4.08
C LEU A 543 -14.39 -18.25 -4.46
N ASP A 544 -14.71 -18.14 -5.75
CA ASP A 544 -16.04 -18.37 -6.33
C ASP A 544 -16.70 -19.70 -5.89
N HIS A 545 -15.91 -20.77 -5.76
CA HIS A 545 -16.36 -22.09 -5.31
C HIS A 545 -17.03 -22.12 -3.92
N LEU A 546 -16.84 -21.09 -3.08
CA LEU A 546 -17.49 -21.00 -1.76
C LEU A 546 -18.92 -20.45 -1.82
N ASN A 547 -19.37 -19.93 -2.96
CA ASN A 547 -20.67 -19.29 -3.15
C ASN A 547 -20.99 -18.19 -2.11
N VAL A 548 -20.00 -17.35 -1.80
CA VAL A 548 -20.17 -16.19 -0.90
C VAL A 548 -20.72 -14.94 -1.62
N ASN A 549 -20.79 -14.97 -2.95
CA ASN A 549 -21.31 -13.88 -3.80
C ASN A 549 -20.77 -12.50 -3.40
N PRO A 550 -19.47 -12.23 -3.62
CA PRO A 550 -18.84 -10.97 -3.23
C PRO A 550 -19.36 -9.80 -4.08
N SER A 551 -19.35 -8.59 -3.49
CA SER A 551 -19.61 -7.33 -4.20
C SER A 551 -18.32 -6.72 -4.77
N VAL A 552 -17.18 -7.31 -4.45
CA VAL A 552 -15.88 -6.96 -5.03
C VAL A 552 -15.49 -8.04 -6.03
N PHE A 553 -15.11 -7.65 -7.24
CA PHE A 553 -14.67 -8.55 -8.30
C PHE A 553 -13.34 -8.07 -8.89
N TYR A 554 -12.60 -9.01 -9.48
CA TYR A 554 -11.27 -8.79 -10.02
C TYR A 554 -11.26 -9.04 -11.53
N GLN A 555 -10.38 -8.36 -12.26
CA GLN A 555 -10.08 -8.72 -13.65
C GLN A 555 -8.86 -9.64 -13.70
N THR A 556 -8.93 -10.68 -14.54
CA THR A 556 -7.80 -11.55 -14.88
C THR A 556 -6.61 -10.73 -15.34
N LYS A 557 -5.43 -11.01 -14.79
CA LYS A 557 -4.19 -10.30 -15.13
C LYS A 557 -3.70 -10.77 -16.50
N VAL A 558 -3.57 -9.83 -17.45
CA VAL A 558 -3.05 -10.13 -18.79
C VAL A 558 -1.57 -9.77 -18.84
N ARG A 559 -0.71 -10.76 -19.09
CA ARG A 559 0.74 -10.53 -19.26
C ARG A 559 1.11 -10.52 -20.73
N ASN A 560 1.81 -9.47 -21.15
CA ASN A 560 2.44 -9.45 -22.46
C ASN A 560 3.81 -10.15 -22.39
N LYS A 561 3.80 -11.48 -22.55
CA LYS A 561 5.02 -12.29 -22.65
C LYS A 561 5.45 -12.35 -24.12
N SER A 562 6.73 -12.12 -24.39
CA SER A 562 7.35 -12.18 -25.72
C SER A 562 7.59 -13.61 -26.18
#